data_AF-A0A3A8ZXC8-F1
#
_entry.id   AF-A0A3A8ZXC8-F1
#
_cell.length_a   1.000
_cell.length_b   1.000
_cell.length_c   1.000
_cell.angle_alpha   90.00
_cell.angle_beta   90.00
_cell.angle_gamma   90.00
#
_symmetry.space_group_name_H-M   'P 1'
#
loop_
_entity.id
_entity.type
_entity.pdbx_description
1 polymer ?
#
loop_
_entity_poly.entity_id
_entity_poly.type
_entity_poly.pdbx_seq_one_letter_code
_entity_poly.pdbx_strand_id
1 'polypeptide(L)'
;MDIVKLNVYAEAYYSGATYEEDIVISKSLYEKIKTNLDEYDSENNENARGIYVGELDGKHSEVEGELSVEIYSEDEVADCSWDLNEDGDMLYYKIKDICDEKDLDLDKDIENVKEYLKNVDSYVEICIRTKKSNVDKIKEYAESLEQK
;
A
#
# COMPACT_ATOMS: atom_id res chain seq x y z
N MET A 1 14.00 -3.56 -6.82
CA MET A 1 13.37 -2.22 -6.99
C MET A 1 12.83 -1.80 -5.62
N ASP A 2 13.17 -0.60 -5.14
CA ASP A 2 12.56 -0.07 -3.91
C ASP A 2 11.11 0.35 -4.18
N ILE A 3 10.22 -0.04 -3.27
CA ILE A 3 8.78 0.14 -3.37
C ILE A 3 8.28 1.10 -2.28
N VAL A 4 7.24 1.86 -2.58
CA VAL A 4 6.56 2.73 -1.62
C VAL A 4 5.08 2.33 -1.59
N LYS A 5 4.58 2.03 -0.38
CA LYS A 5 3.15 1.86 -0.11
C LYS A 5 2.64 3.14 0.51
N LEU A 6 1.64 3.74 -0.13
CA LEU A 6 0.91 4.89 0.35
C LEU A 6 -0.46 4.40 0.80
N ASN A 7 -0.82 4.62 2.06
CA ASN A 7 -2.10 4.18 2.61
C ASN A 7 -2.85 5.38 3.20
N VAL A 8 -4.15 5.42 2.95
CA VAL A 8 -5.05 6.41 3.50
C VAL A 8 -6.02 5.72 4.43
N TYR A 9 -6.05 6.17 5.67
CA TYR A 9 -7.05 5.75 6.64
C TYR A 9 -7.90 6.94 7.07
N ALA A 10 -9.22 6.77 7.07
CA ALA A 10 -10.15 7.78 7.52
C ALA A 10 -11.23 7.15 8.41
N GLU A 11 -11.65 7.85 9.46
CA GLU A 11 -12.73 7.39 10.34
C GLU A 11 -13.72 8.53 10.62
N ALA A 12 -15.00 8.28 10.35
CA ALA A 12 -16.07 9.23 10.61
C ALA A 12 -16.38 9.32 12.11
N TYR A 13 -16.15 10.50 12.69
CA TYR A 13 -16.29 10.77 14.14
C TYR A 13 -17.61 10.29 14.77
N TYR A 14 -18.74 10.42 14.06
CA TYR A 14 -20.08 10.15 14.63
C TYR A 14 -20.60 8.72 14.39
N SER A 15 -20.01 7.96 13.48
CA SER A 15 -20.43 6.59 13.16
C SER A 15 -19.35 5.55 13.42
N GLY A 16 -18.08 5.95 13.49
CA GLY A 16 -16.95 5.03 13.41
C GLY A 16 -16.86 4.33 12.06
N ALA A 17 -17.52 4.86 11.01
CA ALA A 17 -17.37 4.31 9.66
C ALA A 17 -15.94 4.59 9.19
N THR A 18 -15.25 3.54 8.74
CA THR A 18 -13.87 3.61 8.30
C THR A 18 -13.76 3.55 6.79
N TYR A 19 -12.75 4.22 6.25
CA TYR A 19 -12.29 4.13 4.88
C TYR A 19 -10.80 3.82 4.91
N GLU A 20 -10.39 2.85 4.11
CA GLU A 20 -8.98 2.51 3.95
C GLU A 20 -8.72 2.20 2.48
N GLU A 21 -7.68 2.81 1.92
CA GLU A 21 -7.18 2.48 0.59
C GLU A 21 -5.66 2.50 0.61
N ASP A 22 -5.05 1.70 -0.24
CA ASP A 22 -3.63 1.90 -0.52
C ASP A 22 -3.29 1.77 -2.00
N ILE A 23 -2.09 2.24 -2.29
CA ILE A 23 -1.51 2.24 -3.61
C ILE A 23 -0.01 2.02 -3.48
N VAL A 24 0.50 1.17 -4.35
CA VAL A 24 1.90 0.78 -4.36
C VAL A 24 2.55 1.33 -5.61
N ILE A 25 3.56 2.18 -5.42
CA ILE A 25 4.30 2.87 -6.49
C ILE A 25 5.81 2.68 -6.32
N SER A 26 6.56 2.99 -7.37
CA SER A 26 8.02 2.95 -7.29
C SER A 26 8.52 4.11 -6.42
N LYS A 27 9.61 3.87 -5.68
CA LYS A 27 10.29 4.95 -4.93
C LYS A 27 10.75 6.09 -5.85
N SER A 28 11.11 5.77 -7.09
CA SER A 28 11.50 6.76 -8.10
C SER A 28 10.36 7.73 -8.44
N LEU A 29 9.12 7.23 -8.54
CA LEU A 29 7.95 8.08 -8.73
C LEU A 29 7.66 8.90 -7.47
N TYR A 30 7.62 8.23 -6.31
CA TYR A 30 7.35 8.88 -5.02
C TYR A 30 8.26 10.09 -4.78
N GLU A 31 9.57 9.95 -5.00
CA GLU A 31 10.54 11.04 -4.81
C GLU A 31 10.27 12.29 -5.66
N LYS A 32 9.56 12.16 -6.79
CA LYS A 32 9.19 13.28 -7.67
C LYS A 32 7.91 14.00 -7.22
N ILE A 33 7.06 13.32 -6.47
CA ILE A 33 5.73 13.78 -6.06
C ILE A 33 5.62 14.06 -4.55
N LYS A 34 6.55 13.57 -3.72
CA LYS A 34 6.48 13.65 -2.26
C LYS A 34 6.27 15.06 -1.71
N THR A 35 6.94 16.07 -2.28
CA THR A 35 6.77 17.46 -1.86
C THR A 35 5.35 17.95 -2.10
N ASN A 36 4.73 17.56 -3.22
CA ASN A 36 3.34 17.89 -3.50
C ASN A 36 2.40 17.15 -2.55
N LEU A 37 2.68 15.87 -2.23
CA LEU A 37 1.89 15.13 -1.24
C LEU A 37 1.97 15.76 0.16
N ASP A 38 3.15 16.27 0.54
CA ASP A 38 3.39 16.95 1.82
C ASP A 38 2.87 18.42 1.84
N GLU A 39 2.55 19.01 0.68
CA GLU A 39 2.06 20.41 0.54
C GLU A 39 0.55 20.51 0.21
N TYR A 40 -0.06 19.42 -0.23
CA TYR A 40 -1.45 19.37 -0.65
C TYR A 40 -2.36 19.52 0.58
N ASP A 41 -2.99 20.70 0.69
CA ASP A 41 -3.90 21.18 1.75
C ASP A 41 -3.27 22.05 2.86
N SER A 42 -2.40 22.98 2.47
CA SER A 42 -1.75 23.95 3.38
C SER A 42 -2.54 25.24 3.66
N GLU A 43 -3.77 25.39 3.16
CA GLU A 43 -4.57 26.60 3.48
C GLU A 43 -5.18 26.56 4.89
N ASN A 44 -5.29 25.40 5.56
CA ASN A 44 -5.84 25.29 6.92
C ASN A 44 -5.15 24.29 7.87
N ASN A 45 -4.06 23.61 7.50
CA ASN A 45 -3.40 22.62 8.37
C ASN A 45 -1.88 22.76 8.38
N GLU A 46 -1.28 22.78 9.58
CA GLU A 46 0.13 23.14 9.76
C GLU A 46 1.15 22.07 9.32
N ASN A 47 0.72 20.93 8.76
CA ASN A 47 1.57 19.97 8.03
C ASN A 47 0.68 19.10 7.10
N ALA A 48 0.65 19.36 5.80
CA ALA A 48 -0.25 18.67 4.87
C ALA A 48 0.09 17.17 4.71
N ARG A 49 -0.85 16.30 5.08
CA ARG A 49 -0.99 14.86 4.75
C ARG A 49 -2.44 14.39 4.75
N GLY A 50 -3.38 15.32 4.54
CA GLY A 50 -4.81 15.06 4.49
C GLY A 50 -5.28 14.61 3.11
N ILE A 51 -6.11 13.58 3.05
CA ILE A 51 -6.78 13.13 1.83
C ILE A 51 -8.26 13.31 2.06
N TYR A 52 -8.89 14.22 1.32
CA TYR A 52 -10.33 14.41 1.42
C TYR A 52 -11.04 13.15 0.89
N VAL A 53 -11.70 12.40 1.76
CA VAL A 53 -12.42 11.17 1.41
C VAL A 53 -13.94 11.39 1.32
N GLY A 54 -14.41 12.62 1.54
CA GLY A 54 -15.82 12.98 1.47
C GLY A 54 -16.63 12.55 2.68
N GLU A 55 -17.95 12.39 2.50
CA GLU A 55 -18.85 11.89 3.54
C GLU A 55 -18.88 10.36 3.55
N LEU A 56 -18.51 9.73 4.67
CA LEU A 56 -18.53 8.26 4.80
C LEU A 56 -19.89 7.69 5.23
N ASP A 57 -20.71 8.46 5.95
CA ASP A 57 -21.90 7.93 6.64
C ASP A 57 -23.19 8.73 6.40
N GLY A 58 -23.16 9.71 5.49
CA GLY A 58 -24.31 10.54 5.14
C GLY A 58 -24.84 11.41 6.28
N LYS A 59 -24.06 11.60 7.36
CA LYS A 59 -24.41 12.48 8.49
C LYS A 59 -23.83 13.89 8.35
N HIS A 60 -23.43 14.29 7.14
CA HIS A 60 -22.85 15.60 6.86
C HIS A 60 -21.56 15.92 7.64
N SER A 61 -20.74 14.90 7.90
CA SER A 61 -19.36 15.10 8.34
C SER A 61 -18.43 14.70 7.20
N GLU A 62 -17.82 15.70 6.58
CA GLU A 62 -16.67 15.51 5.71
C GLU A 62 -15.53 14.88 6.52
N VAL A 63 -14.84 13.92 5.94
CA VAL A 63 -13.75 13.20 6.57
C VAL A 63 -12.46 13.46 5.79
N GLU A 64 -11.41 13.82 6.52
CA GLU A 64 -10.05 13.93 6.04
C GLU A 64 -9.31 12.67 6.51
N GLY A 65 -8.80 11.89 5.56
CA GLY A 65 -7.99 10.71 5.82
C GLY A 65 -6.54 11.06 6.08
N GLU A 66 -5.91 10.31 6.98
CA GLU A 66 -4.48 10.40 7.28
C GLU A 66 -3.69 9.58 6.25
N LEU A 67 -2.79 10.25 5.52
CA LEU A 67 -1.86 9.59 4.61
C LEU A 67 -0.63 9.06 5.38
N SER A 68 -0.45 7.75 5.35
CA SER A 68 0.75 7.06 5.80
C SER A 68 1.61 6.63 4.61
N VAL A 69 2.94 6.57 4.85
CA VAL A 69 3.93 6.23 3.82
C VAL A 69 4.90 5.22 4.39
N GLU A 70 5.02 4.09 3.70
CA GLU A 70 5.96 3.03 4.03
C GLU A 70 6.89 2.78 2.84
N ILE A 71 8.19 2.67 3.10
CA ILE A 71 9.21 2.48 2.08
C ILE A 71 9.89 1.14 2.33
N TYR A 72 9.90 0.30 1.30
CA TYR A 72 10.45 -1.04 1.32
C TYR A 72 11.64 -1.10 0.37
N SER A 73 12.80 -1.50 0.89
CA SER A 73 13.94 -1.87 0.06
C SER A 73 13.67 -3.17 -0.69
N GLU A 74 14.44 -3.41 -1.76
CA GLU A 74 14.33 -4.66 -2.52
C GLU A 74 14.42 -5.94 -1.68
N ASP A 75 15.25 -5.94 -0.63
CA ASP A 75 15.38 -7.09 0.26
C ASP A 75 14.13 -7.27 1.16
N GLU A 76 13.50 -6.18 1.57
CA GLU A 76 12.29 -6.19 2.43
C GLU A 76 11.02 -6.55 1.64
N VAL A 77 11.00 -6.29 0.32
CA VAL A 77 9.84 -6.57 -0.53
C VAL A 77 9.47 -8.05 -0.52
N ALA A 78 10.46 -8.95 -0.43
CA ALA A 78 10.25 -10.40 -0.42
C ALA A 78 9.59 -10.91 0.88
N ASP A 79 9.73 -10.17 1.98
CA ASP A 79 9.13 -10.48 3.28
C ASP A 79 7.68 -9.98 3.41
N CYS A 80 7.22 -9.20 2.43
CA CYS A 80 5.91 -8.55 2.46
C CYS A 80 4.86 -9.32 1.67
N SER A 81 3.61 -9.26 2.13
CA SER A 81 2.45 -9.70 1.35
C SER A 81 1.82 -8.49 0.68
N TRP A 82 1.71 -8.53 -0.65
CA TRP A 82 1.18 -7.44 -1.46
C TRP A 82 -0.20 -7.80 -1.98
N ASP A 83 -1.23 -7.03 -1.61
CA ASP A 83 -2.52 -7.11 -2.29
C ASP A 83 -2.46 -6.24 -3.55
N LEU A 84 -2.48 -6.87 -4.72
CA LEU A 84 -2.40 -6.17 -6.00
C LEU A 84 -3.78 -5.88 -6.60
N ASN A 85 -4.85 -6.25 -5.90
CA ASN A 85 -6.23 -6.08 -6.34
C ASN A 85 -6.87 -4.77 -5.88
N GLU A 86 -6.11 -3.90 -5.21
CA GLU A 86 -6.64 -2.70 -4.60
C GLU A 86 -7.20 -1.71 -5.62
N ASP A 87 -8.38 -1.23 -5.27
CA ASP A 87 -9.21 -0.22 -5.90
C ASP A 87 -9.12 1.07 -5.06
N GLY A 88 -7.91 1.62 -4.97
CA GLY A 88 -7.74 2.96 -4.45
C GLY A 88 -8.34 3.96 -5.43
N ASP A 89 -9.54 4.48 -5.16
CA ASP A 89 -10.16 5.49 -6.03
C ASP A 89 -9.66 6.91 -5.65
N MET A 90 -9.73 7.32 -4.38
CA MET A 90 -9.46 8.71 -3.99
C MET A 90 -7.97 9.07 -3.92
N LEU A 91 -7.15 8.24 -3.30
CA LEU A 91 -5.68 8.38 -3.26
C LEU A 91 -5.11 8.26 -4.67
N TYR A 92 -5.61 7.33 -5.48
CA TYR A 92 -5.21 7.21 -6.89
C TYR A 92 -5.46 8.51 -7.65
N TYR A 93 -6.67 9.07 -7.61
CA TYR A 93 -6.98 10.30 -8.34
C TYR A 93 -6.13 11.47 -7.86
N LYS A 94 -5.89 11.58 -6.55
CA LYS A 94 -5.00 12.64 -6.02
C LYS A 94 -3.57 12.50 -6.54
N ILE A 95 -3.01 11.30 -6.51
CA ILE A 95 -1.65 11.06 -7.03
C ILE A 95 -1.64 11.28 -8.55
N LYS A 96 -2.70 10.87 -9.25
CA LYS A 96 -2.85 11.03 -10.69
C LYS A 96 -2.83 12.50 -11.09
N ASP A 97 -3.55 13.36 -10.37
CA ASP A 97 -3.54 14.81 -10.60
C ASP A 97 -2.12 15.39 -10.45
N ILE A 98 -1.40 15.02 -9.38
CA ILE A 98 -0.02 15.46 -9.14
C ILE A 98 0.92 14.95 -10.24
N CYS A 99 0.73 13.72 -10.69
CA CYS A 99 1.50 13.12 -11.77
C CYS A 99 1.24 13.81 -13.11
N ASP A 100 -0.03 14.09 -13.43
CA ASP A 100 -0.43 14.74 -14.69
C ASP A 100 0.11 16.18 -14.77
N GLU A 101 0.14 16.93 -13.65
CA GLU A 101 0.79 18.25 -13.57
C GLU A 101 2.30 18.21 -13.87
N LYS A 102 2.94 17.06 -13.66
CA LYS A 102 4.37 16.85 -13.84
C LYS A 102 4.73 16.04 -15.09
N ASP A 103 3.75 15.71 -15.93
CA ASP A 103 3.93 14.85 -17.10
C ASP A 103 4.53 13.47 -16.71
N LEU A 104 4.04 12.90 -15.60
CA LEU A 104 4.43 11.59 -15.07
C LEU A 104 3.30 10.57 -15.32
N ASP A 105 3.68 9.36 -15.66
CA ASP A 105 2.74 8.28 -16.00
C ASP A 105 2.55 7.35 -14.79
N LEU A 106 1.54 7.64 -13.96
CA LEU A 106 1.20 6.86 -12.77
C LEU A 106 0.76 5.44 -13.13
N ASP A 107 -0.12 5.29 -14.11
CA ASP A 107 -0.66 3.98 -14.54
C ASP A 107 0.46 3.03 -14.94
N LYS A 108 1.41 3.54 -15.73
CA LYS A 108 2.57 2.77 -16.14
C LYS A 108 3.49 2.42 -14.96
N ASP A 109 3.67 3.32 -14.00
CA ASP A 109 4.47 3.02 -12.81
C ASP A 109 3.83 1.89 -11.98
N ILE A 110 2.52 1.97 -11.75
CA ILE A 110 1.75 0.92 -11.06
C ILE A 110 1.84 -0.41 -11.82
N GLU A 111 1.72 -0.40 -13.15
CA GLU A 111 1.86 -1.61 -13.97
C GLU A 111 3.25 -2.24 -13.81
N ASN A 112 4.32 -1.44 -13.87
CA ASN A 112 5.70 -1.91 -13.68
C ASN A 112 5.92 -2.47 -12.28
N VAL A 113 5.36 -1.82 -11.26
CA VAL A 113 5.44 -2.29 -9.86
C VAL A 113 4.68 -3.60 -9.69
N LYS A 114 3.46 -3.72 -10.23
CA LYS A 114 2.68 -4.95 -10.20
C LYS A 114 3.40 -6.10 -10.91
N GLU A 115 4.05 -5.84 -12.05
CA GLU A 115 4.87 -6.83 -12.75
C GLU A 115 6.10 -7.22 -11.93
N TYR A 116 6.79 -6.24 -11.33
CA TYR A 116 7.93 -6.50 -10.45
C TYR A 116 7.53 -7.40 -9.28
N LEU A 117 6.51 -7.01 -8.51
CA LEU A 117 6.05 -7.73 -7.31
C LEU A 117 5.58 -9.16 -7.63
N LYS A 118 4.96 -9.39 -8.80
CA LYS A 118 4.58 -10.75 -9.26
C LYS A 118 5.78 -11.68 -9.49
N ASN A 119 6.96 -11.11 -9.75
CA ASN A 119 8.17 -11.86 -10.07
C ASN A 119 9.17 -11.90 -8.90
N VAL A 120 8.88 -11.22 -7.77
CA VAL A 120 9.72 -11.33 -6.56
C VAL A 120 9.56 -12.71 -5.96
N ASP A 121 10.67 -13.37 -5.64
CA ASP A 121 10.72 -14.64 -4.93
C ASP A 121 10.38 -14.42 -3.44
N SER A 122 9.10 -14.18 -3.19
CA SER A 122 8.57 -13.79 -1.89
C SER A 122 8.30 -15.00 -1.01
N TYR A 123 8.37 -14.83 0.31
CA TYR A 123 7.95 -15.89 1.22
C TYR A 123 6.46 -16.18 1.07
N VAL A 124 6.11 -17.46 0.98
CA VAL A 124 4.72 -17.92 0.90
C VAL A 124 4.41 -18.85 2.06
N GLU A 125 3.27 -18.61 2.72
CA GLU A 125 2.79 -19.52 3.76
C GLU A 125 2.10 -20.74 3.13
N ILE A 126 2.61 -21.94 3.43
CA ILE A 126 2.03 -23.19 2.96
C ILE A 126 1.28 -23.86 4.12
N CYS A 127 -0.05 -23.86 4.04
CA CYS A 127 -0.92 -24.56 4.98
C CYS A 127 -1.16 -26.03 4.57
N ILE A 128 -0.69 -27.00 5.37
CA ILE A 128 -0.86 -28.44 5.12
C ILE A 128 -1.79 -29.08 6.15
N ARG A 129 -2.85 -29.74 5.68
CA ARG A 129 -3.71 -30.58 6.53
C ARG A 129 -3.20 -32.02 6.57
N THR A 130 -2.90 -32.53 7.76
CA THR A 130 -2.31 -33.87 7.93
C THR A 130 -2.85 -34.60 9.16
N LYS A 131 -2.54 -35.90 9.29
CA LYS A 131 -2.80 -36.67 10.52
C LYS A 131 -1.81 -36.25 11.60
N LYS A 132 -2.26 -36.21 12.86
CA LYS A 132 -1.42 -35.84 14.02
C LYS A 132 -0.10 -36.63 14.09
N SER A 133 -0.11 -37.90 13.69
CA SER A 133 1.08 -38.76 13.66
C SER A 133 2.18 -38.34 12.68
N ASN A 134 1.90 -37.44 11.75
CA ASN A 134 2.80 -37.04 10.67
C ASN A 134 3.38 -35.63 10.87
N VAL A 135 2.97 -34.91 11.91
CA VAL A 135 3.38 -33.51 12.13
C VAL A 135 4.90 -33.41 12.24
N ASP A 136 5.53 -34.24 13.08
CA ASP A 136 6.98 -34.16 13.30
C ASP A 136 7.78 -34.48 12.02
N LYS A 137 7.33 -35.46 11.24
CA LYS A 137 7.95 -35.81 9.95
C LYS A 137 7.87 -34.68 8.92
N ILE A 138 6.76 -33.93 8.93
CA ILE A 138 6.58 -32.78 8.03
C ILE A 138 7.50 -31.64 8.46
N LYS A 139 7.64 -31.40 9.77
CA LYS A 139 8.58 -30.40 10.30
C LYS A 139 10.03 -30.74 9.92
N GLU A 140 10.48 -31.97 10.19
CA GLU A 140 11.82 -32.43 9.83
C GLU A 140 12.09 -32.30 8.32
N TYR A 141 11.09 -32.62 7.49
CA TYR A 141 11.22 -32.44 6.04
C TYR A 141 11.36 -30.96 5.66
N ALA A 142 10.55 -30.07 6.22
CA ALA A 142 10.63 -28.63 5.96
C ALA A 142 11.99 -28.06 6.39
N GLU A 143 12.48 -28.38 7.59
CA GLU A 143 13.80 -27.97 8.09
C GLU A 143 14.95 -28.46 7.19
N SER A 144 14.79 -29.64 6.55
CA SER A 144 15.81 -30.16 5.62
C SER A 144 15.94 -29.35 4.33
N LEU A 145 14.94 -28.52 3.98
CA LEU A 145 14.96 -27.67 2.80
C LEU A 145 15.76 -26.38 3.04
N GLU A 146 15.91 -25.92 4.29
CA GLU A 146 16.67 -24.72 4.65
C GLU A 146 18.20 -24.91 4.62
N GLN A 147 18.68 -26.16 4.61
CA GLN A 147 20.12 -26.49 4.72
C GLN A 147 20.83 -26.66 3.36
N LYS A 148 20.22 -26.23 2.26
CA LYS A 148 20.78 -26.31 0.89
C LYS A 148 21.01 -24.94 0.30
#